data_AF-A0A1D6M7X5-F1
#
_entry.id   AF-A0A1D6M7X5-F1
#
_cell.length_a   1.000
_cell.length_b   1.000
_cell.length_c   1.000
_cell.angle_alpha   90.00
_cell.angle_beta   90.00
_cell.angle_gamma   90.00
#
_symmetry.space_group_name_H-M   'P 1'
#
loop_
_entity.id
_entity.type
_entity.pdbx_description
1 polymer ?
#
loop_
_entity_poly.entity_id
_entity_poly.type
_entity_poly.pdbx_seq_one_letter_code
_entity_poly.pdbx_strand_id
1 'polypeptide(L)'
;MLQTAELVHQSSLDAASSLLVTALNEGRDVIMDGTLSWEPFVQQTIAMARAVHRQRYRMGCGYKLTDDGTITEEYWEPVEDSNTDEENEVPARKPYRIELVGVVCDAYLAVVRGIRRAVVTGRAVRVKSQLQSHKRFATAFNSYCSLVDNARLYSTNTLGVPKLIGWKDGESSLLVDPEEIGCLDRLRSLNEEADCVHELYADGQPTGGSSSAWQDLLVMSPSRVSAQRELKAAIERNEGRFVKPA
;
A
#
# COMPACT_ATOMS: atom_id res chain seq x y z
N MET A 1 -1.27 -24.60 5.40
CA MET A 1 -0.51 -23.65 4.56
C MET A 1 -0.87 -22.19 4.84
N LEU A 2 -2.15 -21.81 4.95
CA LEU A 2 -2.57 -20.43 5.25
C LEU A 2 -2.01 -19.89 6.59
N GLN A 3 -2.12 -20.69 7.65
CA GLN A 3 -1.63 -20.33 8.99
C GLN A 3 -0.12 -20.09 9.03
N THR A 4 0.66 -20.88 8.28
CA THR A 4 2.11 -20.72 8.16
C THR A 4 2.48 -19.44 7.40
N ALA A 5 1.73 -19.10 6.34
CA ALA A 5 1.96 -17.87 5.59
C ALA A 5 1.61 -16.62 6.42
N GLU A 6 0.57 -16.69 7.25
CA GLU A 6 0.19 -15.62 8.17
C GLU A 6 1.22 -15.44 9.29
N LEU A 7 1.72 -16.53 9.87
CA LEU A 7 2.80 -16.47 10.87
C LEU A 7 4.09 -15.86 10.31
N VAL A 8 4.50 -16.26 9.10
CA VAL A 8 5.67 -15.69 8.41
C VAL A 8 5.45 -14.21 8.09
N HIS A 9 4.23 -13.83 7.71
CA HIS A 9 3.88 -12.43 7.47
C HIS A 9 4.00 -11.59 8.74
N GLN A 10 3.45 -12.07 9.87
CA GLN A 10 3.56 -11.36 11.15
C GLN A 10 5.00 -11.25 11.62
N SER A 11 5.77 -12.35 11.59
CA SER A 11 7.20 -12.31 11.94
C SER A 11 8.00 -11.34 11.07
N SER A 12 7.66 -11.21 9.78
CA SER A 12 8.30 -10.25 8.89
C SER A 12 7.90 -8.80 9.22
N LEU A 13 6.65 -8.56 9.57
CA LEU A 13 6.17 -7.23 10.00
C LEU A 13 6.82 -6.80 11.31
N ASP A 14 6.94 -7.71 12.27
CA ASP A 14 7.59 -7.44 13.55
C ASP A 14 9.07 -7.12 13.37
N ALA A 15 9.78 -7.91 12.54
CA ALA A 15 11.18 -7.65 12.22
C ALA A 15 11.38 -6.28 11.53
N ALA A 16 10.51 -5.94 10.57
CA ALA A 16 10.56 -4.64 9.89
C ALA A 16 10.30 -3.49 10.87
N SER A 17 9.32 -3.64 11.77
CA SER A 17 8.96 -2.64 12.79
C SER A 17 10.08 -2.45 13.81
N SER A 18 10.74 -3.53 14.22
CA SER A 18 11.90 -3.50 15.12
C SER A 18 13.09 -2.78 14.49
N LEU A 19 13.36 -3.05 13.20
CA LEU A 19 14.40 -2.36 12.45
C LEU A 19 14.09 -0.86 12.28
N LEU A 20 12.83 -0.52 12.01
CA LEU A 20 12.36 0.87 11.87
C LEU A 20 12.63 1.67 13.14
N VAL A 21 12.12 1.21 14.30
CA VAL A 21 12.28 1.93 15.57
C VAL A 21 13.75 2.03 15.98
N THR A 22 14.53 0.96 15.75
CA THR A 22 15.99 0.97 16.04
C THR A 22 16.71 2.00 15.18
N ALA A 23 16.45 2.02 13.86
CA ALA A 23 17.06 2.97 12.95
C ALA A 23 16.71 4.43 13.30
N LEU A 24 15.44 4.69 13.63
CA LEU A 24 14.98 6.02 14.02
C LEU A 24 15.62 6.47 15.34
N ASN A 25 15.68 5.59 16.34
CA ASN A 25 16.37 5.81 17.61
C ASN A 25 17.88 6.04 17.43
N GLU A 26 18.50 5.53 16.38
CA GLU A 26 19.93 5.74 16.08
C GLU A 26 20.19 7.05 15.33
N GLY A 27 19.17 7.73 14.81
CA GLY A 27 19.34 8.94 14.00
C GLY A 27 19.64 8.67 12.53
N ARG A 28 19.34 7.46 12.02
CA ARG A 28 19.61 7.07 10.62
C ARG A 28 18.48 7.52 9.70
N ASP A 29 18.84 7.86 8.46
CA ASP A 29 17.85 8.06 7.39
C ASP A 29 17.14 6.73 7.08
N VAL A 30 15.82 6.76 6.97
CA VAL A 30 14.99 5.57 6.73
C VAL A 30 14.09 5.78 5.53
N ILE A 31 14.04 4.78 4.65
CA ILE A 31 13.02 4.65 3.62
C ILE A 31 12.09 3.52 4.05
N MET A 32 10.84 3.86 4.35
CA MET A 32 9.80 2.89 4.67
C MET A 32 8.93 2.66 3.42
N ASP A 33 9.02 1.47 2.85
CA ASP A 33 8.16 1.03 1.74
C ASP A 33 6.98 0.22 2.30
N GLY A 34 5.76 0.68 2.02
CA GLY A 34 4.54 0.06 2.51
C GLY A 34 3.30 0.61 1.84
N THR A 35 2.17 -0.07 2.03
CA THR A 35 0.89 0.35 1.43
C THR A 35 0.29 1.59 2.11
N LEU A 36 0.71 1.89 3.35
CA LEU A 36 0.19 2.98 4.19
C LEU A 36 -1.35 2.96 4.29
N SER A 37 -1.95 1.77 4.21
CA SER A 37 -3.40 1.58 4.21
C SER A 37 -4.01 1.49 5.61
N TRP A 38 -3.20 1.58 6.67
CA TRP A 38 -3.67 1.50 8.04
C TRP A 38 -3.33 2.79 8.77
N GLU A 39 -4.31 3.68 8.84
CA GLU A 39 -4.12 5.07 9.26
C GLU A 39 -3.54 5.23 10.68
N PRO A 40 -4.03 4.51 11.71
CA PRO A 40 -3.48 4.65 13.06
C PRO A 40 -1.98 4.31 13.14
N PHE A 41 -1.56 3.25 12.43
CA PHE A 41 -0.15 2.87 12.37
C PHE A 41 0.71 3.99 11.75
N VAL A 42 0.27 4.56 10.63
CA VAL A 42 1.01 5.64 9.95
C VAL A 42 1.10 6.89 10.83
N GLN A 43 -0.02 7.29 11.44
CA GLN A 43 -0.07 8.45 12.34
C GLN A 43 0.85 8.27 13.55
N GLN A 44 0.79 7.13 14.24
CA GLN A 44 1.66 6.83 15.37
C GLN A 44 3.13 6.78 14.95
N THR A 45 3.44 6.23 13.77
CA THR A 45 4.81 6.17 13.23
C THR A 45 5.37 7.56 12.96
N ILE A 46 4.57 8.45 12.35
CA ILE A 46 4.97 9.85 12.13
C ILE A 46 5.19 10.55 13.48
N ALA A 47 4.28 10.37 14.44
CA ALA A 47 4.42 10.96 15.77
C ALA A 47 5.70 10.50 16.49
N MET A 48 5.98 9.19 16.46
CA MET A 48 7.22 8.62 16.98
C MET A 48 8.45 9.23 16.29
N ALA A 49 8.48 9.24 14.95
CA ALA A 49 9.61 9.78 14.19
C ALA A 49 9.87 11.27 14.49
N ARG A 50 8.82 12.05 14.77
CA ARG A 50 8.95 13.45 15.22
C ARG A 50 9.49 13.55 16.64
N ALA A 51 9.14 12.64 17.54
CA ALA A 51 9.50 12.70 18.96
C ALA A 51 10.84 12.02 19.29
N VAL A 52 11.35 11.14 18.42
CA VAL A 52 12.53 10.29 18.70
C VAL A 52 13.84 11.07 18.96
N HIS A 53 13.89 12.34 18.57
CA HIS A 53 15.00 13.24 18.90
C HIS A 53 15.04 13.65 20.37
N ARG A 54 13.92 13.51 21.12
CA ARG A 54 13.79 13.87 22.54
C ARG A 54 13.76 12.66 23.47
N GLN A 55 13.23 11.54 23.02
CA GLN A 55 13.07 10.32 23.83
C GLN A 55 13.17 9.08 22.94
N ARG A 56 13.61 7.96 23.50
CA ARG A 56 13.65 6.68 22.76
C ARG A 56 12.29 6.00 22.76
N TYR A 57 12.06 5.19 21.74
CA TYR A 57 10.85 4.38 21.60
C TYR A 57 11.19 2.90 21.46
N ARG A 58 10.23 2.03 21.76
CA ARG A 58 10.26 0.60 21.43
C ARG A 58 8.97 0.20 20.74
N MET A 59 8.97 -0.99 20.14
CA MET A 59 7.74 -1.58 19.63
C MET A 59 6.71 -1.73 20.76
N GLY A 60 5.50 -1.26 20.50
CA GLY A 60 4.35 -1.47 21.35
C GLY A 60 3.68 -2.81 21.09
N CYS A 61 2.55 -3.04 21.76
CA CYS A 61 1.80 -4.28 21.65
C CYS A 61 1.10 -4.52 20.29
N GLY A 62 1.07 -3.51 19.42
CA GLY A 62 0.40 -3.53 18.12
C GLY A 62 -1.12 -3.43 18.24
N TYR A 63 -1.83 -4.04 17.28
CA TYR A 63 -3.28 -4.18 17.32
C TYR A 63 -3.66 -5.46 18.09
N LYS A 64 -4.39 -5.32 19.20
CA LYS A 64 -4.94 -6.43 19.98
C LYS A 64 -6.42 -6.23 20.25
N LEU A 65 -7.19 -7.30 20.03
CA LEU A 65 -8.58 -7.42 20.45
C LEU A 65 -8.60 -8.32 21.68
N THR A 66 -9.02 -7.81 22.83
CA THR A 66 -9.21 -8.64 24.03
C THR A 66 -10.54 -9.38 23.98
N ASP A 67 -10.66 -10.46 24.76
CA ASP A 67 -11.88 -11.28 24.83
C ASP A 67 -13.12 -10.46 25.26
N ASP A 68 -12.90 -9.37 25.99
CA ASP A 68 -13.92 -8.41 26.41
C ASP A 68 -14.35 -7.44 25.29
N GLY A 69 -13.80 -7.60 24.08
CA GLY A 69 -14.07 -6.76 22.91
C GLY A 69 -13.37 -5.39 22.94
N THR A 70 -12.47 -5.15 23.91
CA THR A 70 -11.69 -3.91 23.97
C THR A 70 -10.56 -3.96 22.92
N ILE A 71 -10.45 -2.90 22.12
CA ILE A 71 -9.39 -2.74 21.13
C ILE A 71 -8.27 -1.93 21.76
N THR A 72 -7.08 -2.51 21.83
CA THR A 72 -5.84 -1.81 22.15
C THR A 72 -5.03 -1.68 20.86
N GLU A 73 -4.66 -0.46 20.50
CA GLU A 73 -3.90 -0.18 19.29
C GLU A 73 -2.73 0.76 19.58
N GLU A 74 -1.59 0.17 19.92
CA GLU A 74 -0.38 0.90 20.31
C GLU A 74 0.83 0.28 19.64
N TYR A 75 1.35 0.94 18.60
CA TYR A 75 2.47 0.42 17.80
C TYR A 75 3.83 0.84 18.34
N TRP A 76 3.89 1.97 19.05
CA TRP A 76 5.14 2.54 19.57
C TRP A 76 4.95 3.01 21.00
N GLU A 77 5.81 2.54 21.90
CA GLU A 77 5.80 2.90 23.32
C GLU A 77 7.06 3.69 23.63
N PRO A 78 6.97 4.85 24.32
CA PRO A 78 8.14 5.56 24.80
C PRO A 78 8.87 4.71 25.84
N VAL A 79 10.20 4.76 25.83
CA VAL A 79 11.02 4.14 26.87
C VAL A 79 11.24 5.20 27.94
N GLU A 80 10.73 4.97 29.14
CA GLU A 80 11.10 5.80 30.30
C GLU A 80 12.59 5.63 30.54
N ASP A 81 13.35 6.71 30.40
CA ASP A 81 14.76 6.73 30.79
C ASP A 81 14.81 6.59 32.31
N SER A 82 14.96 5.36 32.80
CA SER A 82 15.27 5.12 34.20
C SER A 82 16.63 5.77 34.48
N ASN A 83 16.62 6.88 35.21
CA ASN A 83 17.77 7.54 35.86
C ASN A 83 19.11 6.85 35.61
N THR A 84 19.92 7.38 34.71
CA THR A 84 21.35 7.17 34.81
C THR A 84 22.02 8.53 34.65
N ASP A 85 22.48 9.05 35.78
CA ASP A 85 23.51 10.07 35.89
C ASP A 85 24.80 9.59 35.21
N GLU A 86 24.82 9.58 33.87
CA GLU A 86 26.03 9.46 33.08
C GLU A 86 25.90 10.39 31.88
N GLU A 87 26.43 11.61 32.03
CA GLU A 87 27.37 12.34 31.14
C GLU A 87 27.55 11.94 29.65
N ASN A 88 26.59 11.30 29.02
CA ASN A 88 26.48 11.18 27.58
C ASN A 88 25.41 12.18 27.17
N GLU A 89 25.86 13.39 26.84
CA GLU A 89 25.10 14.32 26.01
C GLU A 89 24.42 13.49 24.92
N VAL A 90 23.10 13.29 25.02
CA VAL A 90 22.33 12.85 23.86
C VAL A 90 22.65 13.94 22.84
N PRO A 91 23.38 13.64 21.75
CA PRO A 91 23.76 14.68 20.81
C PRO A 91 22.48 15.42 20.45
N ALA A 92 22.50 16.74 20.43
CA ALA A 92 21.31 17.53 20.10
C ALA A 92 20.81 17.14 18.69
N ARG A 93 19.97 16.10 18.65
CA ARG A 93 19.52 15.46 17.42
C ARG A 93 18.46 16.35 16.84
N LYS A 94 18.60 16.60 15.54
CA LYS A 94 17.58 17.37 14.82
C LYS A 94 16.35 16.49 14.65
N PRO A 95 15.14 17.06 14.74
CA PRO A 95 13.92 16.34 14.38
C PRO A 95 14.00 15.87 12.93
N TYR A 96 13.43 14.70 12.65
CA TYR A 96 13.37 14.17 11.29
C TYR A 96 12.52 15.07 10.39
N ARG A 97 13.02 15.24 9.16
CA ARG A 97 12.21 15.69 8.03
C ARG A 97 11.55 14.48 7.38
N ILE A 98 10.23 14.51 7.25
CA ILE A 98 9.42 13.40 6.76
C ILE A 98 8.91 13.75 5.36
N GLU A 99 9.32 12.94 4.38
CA GLU A 99 8.83 13.03 3.00
C GLU A 99 7.92 11.83 2.68
N LEU A 100 6.70 12.11 2.25
CA LEU A 100 5.73 11.12 1.79
C LEU A 100 5.75 11.05 0.26
N VAL A 101 5.96 9.86 -0.29
CA VAL A 101 5.83 9.61 -1.72
C VAL A 101 4.77 8.54 -1.94
N GLY A 102 3.59 8.96 -2.40
CA GLY A 102 2.49 8.07 -2.76
C GLY A 102 2.51 7.73 -4.25
N VAL A 103 2.21 6.47 -4.57
CA VAL A 103 1.98 6.03 -5.96
C VAL A 103 0.63 5.33 -6.01
N VAL A 104 -0.26 5.81 -6.87
CA VAL A 104 -1.60 5.27 -7.06
C VAL A 104 -1.82 4.77 -8.48
N CYS A 105 -2.71 3.81 -8.62
CA CYS A 105 -3.33 3.45 -9.88
C CYS A 105 -4.78 3.04 -9.66
N ASP A 106 -5.55 3.04 -10.74
CA ASP A 106 -6.90 2.50 -10.78
C ASP A 106 -6.91 1.03 -10.31
N ALA A 107 -7.96 0.66 -9.56
CA ALA A 107 -8.05 -0.65 -8.92
C ALA A 107 -8.11 -1.79 -9.93
N TYR A 108 -8.79 -1.60 -11.07
CA TYR A 108 -8.84 -2.59 -12.14
C TYR A 108 -7.44 -2.84 -12.70
N LEU A 109 -6.68 -1.78 -12.97
CA LEU A 109 -5.29 -1.90 -13.44
C LEU A 109 -4.39 -2.60 -12.42
N ALA A 110 -4.56 -2.30 -11.14
CA ALA A 110 -3.81 -2.92 -10.06
C ALA A 110 -4.05 -4.44 -10.00
N VAL A 111 -5.30 -4.89 -10.16
CA VAL A 111 -5.69 -6.31 -10.17
C VAL A 111 -5.12 -7.01 -11.40
N VAL A 112 -5.25 -6.43 -12.59
CA VAL A 112 -4.68 -6.99 -13.83
C VAL A 112 -3.16 -7.17 -13.71
N ARG A 113 -2.46 -6.16 -13.18
CA ARG A 113 -1.01 -6.23 -12.92
C ARG A 113 -0.67 -7.31 -11.89
N GLY A 114 -1.49 -7.45 -10.84
CA GLY A 114 -1.36 -8.48 -9.81
C GLY A 114 -1.48 -9.89 -10.38
N ILE A 115 -2.50 -10.14 -11.22
CA ILE A 115 -2.70 -11.42 -11.91
C ILE A 115 -1.52 -11.73 -12.82
N ARG A 116 -1.08 -10.77 -13.64
CA ARG A 116 0.07 -10.96 -14.53
C ARG A 116 1.34 -11.31 -13.74
N ARG A 117 1.59 -10.62 -12.62
CA ARG A 117 2.73 -10.92 -11.75
C ARG A 117 2.61 -12.32 -11.16
N ALA A 118 1.43 -12.74 -10.72
CA ALA A 118 1.20 -14.09 -10.20
C ALA A 118 1.52 -15.17 -11.24
N VAL A 119 1.12 -14.97 -12.50
CA VAL A 119 1.43 -15.90 -13.60
C VAL A 119 2.94 -15.97 -13.88
N VAL A 120 3.63 -14.83 -13.87
CA VAL A 120 5.06 -14.77 -14.24
C VAL A 120 5.99 -15.21 -13.09
N THR A 121 5.69 -14.83 -11.85
CA THR A 121 6.60 -15.01 -10.70
C THR A 121 6.07 -15.98 -9.65
N GLY A 122 4.83 -16.46 -9.78
CA GLY A 122 4.14 -17.27 -8.77
C GLY A 122 3.64 -16.48 -7.55
N ARG A 123 3.85 -15.14 -7.50
CA ARG A 123 3.50 -14.31 -6.33
C ARG A 123 2.16 -13.59 -6.54
N ALA A 124 1.10 -14.17 -5.98
CA ALA A 124 -0.24 -13.60 -5.99
C ALA A 124 -0.52 -12.70 -4.76
N VAL A 125 -1.45 -11.76 -4.94
CA VAL A 125 -2.05 -10.96 -3.85
C VAL A 125 -3.54 -11.19 -3.89
N ARG A 126 -4.18 -11.34 -2.72
CA ARG A 126 -5.63 -11.48 -2.63
C ARG A 126 -6.30 -10.19 -3.09
N VAL A 127 -7.21 -10.28 -4.06
CA VAL A 127 -7.89 -9.12 -4.67
C VAL A 127 -8.57 -8.27 -3.61
N LYS A 128 -9.37 -8.86 -2.71
CA LYS A 128 -10.05 -8.14 -1.63
C LYS A 128 -9.09 -7.30 -0.77
N SER A 129 -7.96 -7.87 -0.35
CA SER A 129 -6.94 -7.15 0.42
C SER A 129 -6.31 -6.01 -0.38
N GLN A 130 -6.10 -6.21 -1.68
CA GLN A 130 -5.61 -5.15 -2.57
C GLN A 130 -6.61 -4.01 -2.70
N LEU A 131 -7.91 -4.29 -2.87
CA LEU A 131 -8.97 -3.27 -2.96
C LEU A 131 -9.10 -2.48 -1.65
N GLN A 132 -9.13 -3.18 -0.51
CA GLN A 132 -9.14 -2.55 0.82
C GLN A 132 -7.94 -1.62 1.01
N SER A 133 -6.75 -2.05 0.59
CA SER A 133 -5.55 -1.23 0.66
C SER A 133 -5.66 0.06 -0.15
N HIS A 134 -6.19 0.00 -1.37
CA HIS A 134 -6.36 1.18 -2.22
C HIS A 134 -7.35 2.16 -1.59
N LYS A 135 -8.51 1.67 -1.15
CA LYS A 135 -9.56 2.50 -0.56
C LYS A 135 -9.08 3.19 0.70
N ARG A 136 -8.44 2.45 1.61
CA ARG A 136 -7.95 2.99 2.88
C ARG A 136 -6.86 4.03 2.67
N PHE A 137 -5.87 3.74 1.81
CA PHE A 137 -4.84 4.72 1.47
C PHE A 137 -5.44 6.00 0.87
N ALA A 138 -6.33 5.86 -0.12
CA ALA A 138 -6.96 7.01 -0.78
C ALA A 138 -7.81 7.85 0.20
N THR A 139 -8.41 7.20 1.20
CA THR A 139 -9.20 7.87 2.24
C THR A 139 -8.32 8.65 3.21
N ALA A 140 -7.17 8.08 3.61
CA ALA A 140 -6.29 8.66 4.61
C ALA A 140 -5.22 9.61 4.06
N PHE A 141 -4.99 9.63 2.73
CA PHE A 141 -3.89 10.38 2.11
C PHE A 141 -3.87 11.88 2.49
N ASN A 142 -5.04 12.52 2.53
CA ASN A 142 -5.15 13.93 2.93
C ASN A 142 -4.74 14.14 4.40
N SER A 143 -5.13 13.24 5.30
CA SER A 143 -4.69 13.25 6.70
C SER A 143 -3.17 13.07 6.80
N TYR A 144 -2.56 12.21 5.98
CA TYR A 144 -1.11 12.05 6.00
C TYR A 144 -0.39 13.32 5.52
N CYS A 145 -0.93 14.00 4.51
CA CYS A 145 -0.35 15.24 3.99
C CYS A 145 -0.25 16.34 5.04
N SER A 146 -1.15 16.39 6.03
CA SER A 146 -1.07 17.39 7.11
C SER A 146 0.00 17.08 8.16
N LEU A 147 0.47 15.83 8.24
CA LEU A 147 1.42 15.37 9.26
C LEU A 147 2.90 15.38 8.81
N VAL A 148 3.13 15.38 7.49
CA VAL A 148 4.46 15.30 6.88
C VAL A 148 4.94 16.66 6.37
N ASP A 149 6.26 16.83 6.23
CA ASP A 149 6.82 18.09 5.71
C ASP A 149 6.55 18.24 4.22
N ASN A 150 6.71 17.14 3.45
CA ASN A 150 6.50 17.15 2.01
C ASN A 150 5.72 15.92 1.60
N ALA A 151 4.84 16.08 0.63
CA ALA A 151 4.10 14.97 0.04
C ALA A 151 4.17 15.08 -1.49
N ARG A 152 4.34 13.95 -2.16
CA ARG A 152 4.21 13.82 -3.62
C ARG A 152 3.31 12.64 -3.92
N LEU A 153 2.37 12.82 -4.84
CA LEU A 153 1.45 11.78 -5.28
C LEU A 153 1.62 11.56 -6.78
N TYR A 154 1.93 10.33 -7.17
CA TYR A 154 2.12 9.93 -8.56
C TYR A 154 1.01 8.98 -9.01
N SER A 155 0.53 9.14 -10.25
CA SER A 155 -0.38 8.23 -10.92
C SER A 155 0.39 7.36 -11.93
N THR A 156 0.07 6.07 -11.95
CA THR A 156 0.58 5.11 -12.96
C THR A 156 -0.54 4.55 -13.83
N ASN A 157 -1.62 5.32 -14.04
CA ASN A 157 -2.73 4.91 -14.90
C ASN A 157 -2.35 4.89 -16.37
N THR A 158 -1.45 5.79 -16.78
CA THR A 158 -0.89 5.85 -18.12
C THR A 158 0.30 4.89 -18.28
N LEU A 159 0.60 4.51 -19.52
CA LEU A 159 1.78 3.73 -19.85
C LEU A 159 3.02 4.63 -19.82
N GLY A 160 4.09 4.17 -19.16
CA GLY A 160 5.38 4.87 -19.13
C GLY A 160 5.71 5.46 -17.77
N VAL A 161 6.15 6.72 -17.77
CA VAL A 161 6.64 7.42 -16.57
C VAL A 161 5.45 7.79 -15.66
N PRO A 162 5.54 7.56 -14.33
CA PRO A 162 4.50 8.01 -13.39
C PRO A 162 4.26 9.53 -13.50
N LYS A 163 2.99 9.94 -13.63
CA LYS A 163 2.61 11.35 -13.68
C LYS A 163 2.47 11.91 -12.27
N LEU A 164 3.07 13.07 -11.97
CA LEU A 164 2.87 13.77 -10.70
C LEU A 164 1.48 14.42 -10.72
N ILE A 165 0.61 14.03 -9.78
CA ILE A 165 -0.80 14.46 -9.72
C ILE A 165 -1.13 15.25 -8.45
N GLY A 166 -0.23 15.26 -7.48
CA GLY A 166 -0.32 16.13 -6.31
C GLY A 166 1.02 16.34 -5.64
N TRP A 167 1.24 17.53 -5.08
CA TRP A 167 2.44 17.84 -4.31
C TRP A 167 2.14 18.83 -3.18
N LYS A 168 2.91 18.70 -2.10
CA LYS A 168 2.95 19.59 -0.94
C LYS A 168 4.39 19.88 -0.62
N ASP A 169 4.71 21.16 -0.40
CA ASP A 169 6.02 21.62 0.05
C ASP A 169 5.89 22.44 1.35
N GLY A 170 6.53 21.98 2.41
CA GLY A 170 6.50 22.63 3.73
C GLY A 170 5.10 22.81 4.31
N GLU A 171 4.75 24.05 4.68
CA GLU A 171 3.45 24.39 5.29
C GLU A 171 2.34 24.68 4.26
N SER A 172 2.62 24.52 2.96
CA SER A 172 1.61 24.73 1.93
C SER A 172 0.49 23.69 1.99
N SER A 173 -0.70 24.06 1.51
CA SER A 173 -1.75 23.09 1.24
C SER A 173 -1.37 22.20 0.06
N LEU A 174 -1.89 20.97 0.03
CA LEU A 174 -1.68 20.03 -1.08
C LEU A 174 -2.21 20.65 -2.39
N LEU A 175 -1.31 20.88 -3.35
CA LEU A 175 -1.64 21.27 -4.71
C LEU A 175 -1.89 20.00 -5.53
N VAL A 176 -2.93 20.00 -6.34
CA VAL A 176 -3.36 18.83 -7.13
C VAL A 176 -3.62 19.22 -8.57
N ASP A 177 -3.33 18.30 -9.49
CA ASP A 177 -3.77 18.41 -10.89
C ASP A 177 -5.28 18.11 -10.93
N PRO A 178 -6.15 19.10 -11.23
CA PRO A 178 -7.61 18.91 -11.19
C PRO A 178 -8.10 17.85 -12.18
N GLU A 179 -7.39 17.62 -13.28
CA GLU A 179 -7.79 16.64 -14.29
C GLU A 179 -7.47 15.20 -13.87
N GLU A 180 -6.42 15.01 -13.06
CA GLU A 180 -5.93 13.68 -12.69
C GLU A 180 -6.32 13.25 -11.28
N ILE A 181 -6.50 14.20 -10.35
CA ILE A 181 -6.77 13.90 -8.94
C ILE A 181 -8.05 13.09 -8.73
N GLY A 182 -8.99 13.16 -9.68
CA GLY A 182 -10.22 12.37 -9.68
C GLY A 182 -9.99 10.86 -9.57
N CYS A 183 -8.79 10.35 -9.93
CA CYS A 183 -8.46 8.95 -9.70
C CYS A 183 -8.43 8.60 -8.20
N LEU A 184 -7.98 9.51 -7.34
CA LEU A 184 -7.95 9.31 -5.89
C LEU A 184 -9.37 9.25 -5.32
N ASP A 185 -10.25 10.13 -5.76
CA ASP A 185 -11.66 10.15 -5.34
C ASP A 185 -12.41 8.90 -5.80
N ARG A 186 -12.15 8.41 -7.02
CA ARG A 186 -12.65 7.08 -7.45
C ARG A 186 -12.21 5.99 -6.49
N LEU A 187 -10.92 5.92 -6.15
CA LEU A 187 -10.42 4.89 -5.22
C LEU A 187 -11.06 4.98 -3.84
N ARG A 188 -11.43 6.17 -3.36
CA ARG A 188 -12.18 6.35 -2.10
C ARG A 188 -13.58 5.74 -2.16
N SER A 189 -14.24 5.82 -3.31
CA SER A 189 -15.57 5.24 -3.57
C SER A 189 -15.57 3.75 -3.93
N LEU A 190 -14.41 3.10 -3.95
CA LEU A 190 -14.25 1.71 -4.36
C LEU A 190 -15.12 0.76 -3.52
N ASN A 191 -15.77 -0.18 -4.20
CA ASN A 191 -16.42 -1.33 -3.56
C ASN A 191 -15.37 -2.42 -3.30
N GLU A 192 -14.98 -2.59 -2.04
CA GLU A 192 -13.99 -3.59 -1.63
C GLU A 192 -14.53 -5.03 -1.58
N GLU A 193 -15.85 -5.18 -1.62
CA GLU A 193 -16.58 -6.45 -1.66
C GLU A 193 -17.03 -6.81 -3.08
N ALA A 194 -16.48 -6.16 -4.10
CA ALA A 194 -16.82 -6.44 -5.50
C ALA A 194 -16.37 -7.86 -5.88
N ASP A 195 -17.31 -8.66 -6.39
CA ASP A 195 -17.05 -10.00 -6.90
C ASP A 195 -16.83 -10.00 -8.43
N CYS A 196 -17.19 -8.90 -9.10
CA CYS A 196 -16.90 -8.71 -10.52
C CYS A 196 -16.38 -7.30 -10.85
N VAL A 197 -15.81 -7.17 -12.05
CA VAL A 197 -15.19 -5.91 -12.53
C VAL A 197 -16.21 -4.77 -12.64
N HIS A 198 -17.48 -5.07 -12.90
CA HIS A 198 -18.55 -4.07 -13.00
C HIS A 198 -19.02 -3.56 -11.64
N GLU A 199 -18.74 -4.28 -10.56
CA GLU A 199 -19.12 -3.90 -9.20
C GLU A 199 -18.06 -3.04 -8.51
N LEU A 200 -16.88 -2.84 -9.12
CA LEU A 200 -15.79 -2.07 -8.53
C LEU A 200 -16.20 -0.64 -8.19
N TYR A 201 -17.02 -0.03 -9.05
CA TYR A 201 -17.47 1.35 -8.92
C TYR A 201 -18.97 1.45 -9.19
N ALA A 202 -19.64 2.40 -8.54
CA ALA A 202 -21.10 2.57 -8.64
C ALA A 202 -21.60 2.95 -10.05
N ASP A 203 -20.72 3.53 -10.87
CA ASP A 203 -21.01 3.88 -12.26
C ASP A 203 -20.93 2.69 -13.23
N GLY A 204 -20.53 1.50 -12.74
CA GLY A 204 -20.35 0.30 -13.54
C GLY A 204 -19.19 0.37 -14.56
N GLN A 205 -18.45 1.48 -14.57
CA GLN A 205 -17.37 1.75 -15.51
C GLN A 205 -16.04 1.40 -14.82
N PRO A 206 -15.32 0.36 -15.26
CA PRO A 206 -14.10 -0.08 -14.56
C PRO A 206 -12.98 0.97 -14.60
N THR A 207 -13.00 1.87 -15.59
CA THR A 207 -11.94 2.85 -15.88
C THR A 207 -12.43 4.30 -15.98
N GLY A 208 -13.65 4.57 -15.48
CA GLY A 208 -14.20 5.93 -15.39
C GLY A 208 -14.45 6.62 -16.73
N GLY A 209 -14.83 5.86 -17.76
CA GLY A 209 -15.15 6.40 -19.08
C GLY A 209 -13.94 6.82 -19.93
N SER A 210 -12.73 6.89 -19.35
CA SER A 210 -11.52 6.83 -20.16
C SER A 210 -11.39 5.39 -20.68
N SER A 211 -11.41 5.20 -21.99
CA SER A 211 -10.87 3.97 -22.59
C SER A 211 -9.45 3.91 -22.09
N SER A 212 -9.21 3.12 -21.04
CA SER A 212 -7.87 3.01 -20.50
C SER A 212 -7.00 2.53 -21.66
N ALA A 213 -5.81 3.08 -21.84
CA ALA A 213 -4.86 2.58 -22.83
C ALA A 213 -4.65 1.05 -22.71
N TRP A 214 -5.01 0.46 -21.57
CA TRP A 214 -5.04 -0.98 -21.32
C TRP A 214 -6.27 -1.72 -21.87
N GLN A 215 -7.46 -1.14 -21.94
CA GLN A 215 -8.57 -1.70 -22.72
C GLN A 215 -8.17 -1.77 -24.20
N ASP A 216 -7.59 -0.70 -24.73
CA ASP A 216 -7.12 -0.68 -26.12
C ASP A 216 -5.92 -1.63 -26.36
N LEU A 217 -4.99 -1.74 -25.41
CA LEU A 217 -3.75 -2.52 -25.59
C LEU A 217 -3.79 -3.97 -25.10
N LEU A 218 -4.64 -4.34 -24.12
CA LEU A 218 -4.79 -5.73 -23.64
C LEU A 218 -6.12 -6.36 -24.04
N VAL A 219 -7.22 -5.60 -24.09
CA VAL A 219 -8.55 -6.14 -24.41
C VAL A 219 -8.82 -6.11 -25.91
N MET A 220 -8.42 -5.04 -26.60
CA MET A 220 -8.60 -4.85 -28.04
C MET A 220 -7.34 -5.17 -28.87
N SER A 221 -6.29 -5.74 -28.27
CA SER A 221 -5.09 -6.13 -29.04
C SER A 221 -5.46 -7.09 -30.19
N PRO A 222 -5.04 -6.81 -31.45
CA PRO A 222 -5.32 -7.67 -32.59
C PRO A 222 -4.83 -9.11 -32.41
N SER A 223 -3.78 -9.32 -31.61
CA SER A 223 -3.19 -10.64 -31.34
C SER A 223 -3.87 -11.38 -30.18
N ARG A 224 -4.79 -10.75 -29.44
CA ARG A 224 -5.47 -11.39 -28.30
C ARG A 224 -6.25 -12.63 -28.74
N VAL A 225 -6.99 -12.52 -29.84
CA VAL A 225 -7.83 -13.62 -30.33
C VAL A 225 -7.00 -14.82 -30.75
N SER A 226 -5.88 -14.61 -31.44
CA SER A 226 -4.96 -15.69 -31.82
C SER A 226 -4.30 -16.32 -30.61
N ALA A 227 -3.78 -15.51 -29.68
CA ALA A 227 -3.16 -15.99 -28.45
C ALA A 227 -4.13 -16.77 -27.56
N GLN A 228 -5.38 -16.32 -27.41
CA GLN A 228 -6.41 -17.06 -26.66
C GLN A 228 -6.76 -18.38 -27.33
N ARG A 229 -6.84 -18.43 -28.67
CA ARG A 229 -7.11 -19.66 -29.42
C ARG A 229 -5.97 -20.66 -29.25
N GLU A 230 -4.72 -20.21 -29.35
CA GLU A 230 -3.54 -21.05 -29.11
C GLU A 230 -3.50 -21.58 -27.67
N LEU A 231 -3.76 -20.72 -26.69
CA LEU A 231 -3.79 -21.10 -25.29
C LEU A 231 -4.90 -22.12 -25.01
N LYS A 232 -6.11 -21.89 -25.52
CA LYS A 232 -7.23 -22.83 -25.41
C LYS A 232 -6.88 -24.18 -26.02
N ALA A 233 -6.31 -24.20 -27.24
CA ALA A 233 -5.89 -25.42 -27.90
C ALA A 233 -4.76 -26.16 -27.17
N ALA A 234 -3.88 -25.43 -26.46
CA ALA A 234 -2.83 -26.00 -25.63
C ALA A 234 -3.39 -26.60 -24.32
N ILE A 235 -4.36 -25.92 -23.68
CA ILE A 235 -5.06 -26.40 -22.50
C ILE A 235 -5.85 -27.67 -22.83
N GLU A 236 -6.68 -27.64 -23.87
CA GLU A 236 -7.47 -28.81 -24.31
C GLU A 236 -6.58 -30.01 -24.65
N ARG A 237 -5.43 -29.79 -25.30
CA ARG A 237 -4.44 -30.85 -25.56
C ARG A 237 -3.86 -31.46 -24.29
N ASN A 238 -3.64 -30.66 -23.26
CA ASN A 238 -3.10 -31.13 -21.99
C ASN A 238 -4.17 -31.80 -21.13
N GLU A 239 -5.38 -31.26 -21.05
CA GLU A 239 -6.50 -31.85 -20.30
C GLU A 239 -6.96 -33.18 -20.92
N GLY A 240 -6.97 -33.30 -22.25
CA GLY A 240 -7.24 -34.55 -22.95
C GLY A 240 -6.23 -35.67 -22.67
N ARG A 241 -5.04 -35.35 -22.14
CA ARG A 241 -4.05 -36.36 -21.71
C ARG A 241 -4.32 -36.91 -20.30
N PHE A 242 -5.18 -36.27 -19.52
CA PHE A 242 -5.53 -36.69 -18.15
C PHE A 242 -6.85 -37.47 -18.06
N VAL A 243 -7.61 -37.60 -19.16
CA VAL A 243 -8.75 -38.52 -19.21
C VAL A 243 -8.21 -39.94 -19.30
N LYS A 244 -8.27 -40.68 -18.18
CA LYS A 244 -7.93 -42.12 -18.17
C LYS A 244 -8.86 -42.88 -19.12
N PRO A 245 -8.35 -43.81 -19.94
CA PRO A 245 -9.20 -44.73 -20.67
C PRO A 245 -9.96 -45.61 -19.67
N ALA A 246 -11.26 -45.79 -19.94
CA ALA A 246 -12.17 -46.65 -19.18
C ALA A 246 -11.79 -48.14 -19.30
#